data_AF-A0A2M7NA10-F1
#
_entry.id   AF-A0A2M7NA10-F1
#
_cell.length_a   1.000
_cell.length_b   1.000
_cell.length_c   1.000
_cell.angle_alpha   90.00
_cell.angle_beta   90.00
_cell.angle_gamma   90.00
#
_symmetry.space_group_name_H-M   'P 1'
#
loop_
_entity.id
_entity.type
_entity.pdbx_description
1 polymer ?
#
loop_
_entity_poly.entity_id
_entity_poly.type
_entity_poly.pdbx_seq_one_letter_code
_entity_poly.pdbx_strand_id
1 'polypeptide(L)' 'MNRIKDKIELSDIFEQYGQEYRQKHNLCQEQVKAMEAIENCRTSKLGGHKLKCNECGHEQCKTHSQD' A
#
# COMPACT_ATOMS: atom_id res chain seq x y z
N MET A 1 14.21 -13.52 -9.90
CA MET A 1 12.88 -12.90 -10.09
C MET A 1 13.06 -11.39 -10.01
N ASN A 2 13.37 -10.73 -11.14
CA ASN A 2 13.54 -9.28 -11.19
C ASN A 2 12.19 -8.65 -11.49
N ARG A 3 11.54 -8.03 -10.50
CA ARG A 3 10.48 -7.07 -10.78
C ARG A 3 11.16 -5.75 -11.10
N ILE A 4 11.16 -5.37 -12.37
CA ILE A 4 11.31 -3.96 -12.73
C ILE A 4 10.00 -3.31 -12.28
N LYS A 5 10.01 -2.73 -11.07
CA LYS A 5 8.88 -1.98 -10.52
C LYS A 5 9.06 -0.54 -10.98
N ASP A 6 8.32 -0.14 -12.02
CA ASP A 6 8.37 1.24 -12.55
C ASP A 6 7.89 2.30 -11.54
N LYS A 7 7.37 1.88 -10.38
CA LYS A 7 7.02 2.73 -9.23
C LYS A 7 7.38 2.02 -7.92
N ILE A 8 8.05 2.76 -7.04
CA ILE A 8 8.29 2.37 -5.64
C ILE A 8 6.98 2.54 -4.88
N GLU A 9 6.53 1.50 -4.19
CA GLU A 9 5.36 1.54 -3.31
C GLU A 9 5.78 1.77 -1.85
N LEU A 10 4.88 2.31 -1.03
CA LEU A 10 5.14 2.47 0.41
C LEU A 10 5.42 1.14 1.12
N SER A 11 4.81 0.04 0.67
CA SER A 11 5.09 -1.29 1.21
C SER A 11 6.53 -1.74 0.93
N ASP A 12 7.12 -1.36 -0.20
CA ASP A 12 8.54 -1.66 -0.48
C ASP A 12 9.46 -0.90 0.48
N ILE A 13 9.11 0.34 0.81
CA ILE A 13 9.86 1.17 1.77
C ILE A 13 9.80 0.55 3.15
N PHE A 14 8.62 0.12 3.62
CA PHE A 14 8.51 -0.53 4.92
C PHE A 14 9.15 -1.92 4.95
N GLU A 15 9.10 -2.69 3.87
CA GLU A 15 9.81 -3.97 3.77
C GLU A 15 11.34 -3.77 3.89
N GLN A 16 11.88 -2.72 3.26
CA GLN A 16 13.33 -2.47 3.28
C GLN A 16 13.81 -1.77 4.55
N TYR A 17 13.06 -0.79 5.08
CA TYR A 17 13.52 0.09 6.15
C TYR A 17 12.69 0.02 7.43
N GLY A 18 11.53 -0.66 7.40
CA GLY A 18 10.57 -0.68 8.50
C GLY A 18 11.12 -1.31 9.78
N GLN A 19 11.97 -2.33 9.67
CA GLN A 19 12.60 -2.96 10.83
C GLN A 19 13.55 -2.00 11.57
N GLU A 20 14.45 -1.34 10.85
CA GLU A 20 15.37 -0.35 11.45
C GLU A 20 14.60 0.82 12.07
N TYR A 21 13.56 1.29 11.37
CA TYR A 21 12.70 2.35 11.86
C TYR A 21 12.02 1.99 13.19
N ARG A 22 11.48 0.77 13.31
CA ARG A 22 10.88 0.25 14.55
C ARG A 22 11.88 0.13 15.70
N GLN A 23 13.15 -0.15 15.41
CA GLN A 23 14.19 -0.25 16.44
C GLN A 23 14.69 1.12 16.91
N LYS A 24 14.70 2.10 16.00
CA LYS A 24 15.20 3.45 16.28
C LYS A 24 14.16 4.35 16.96
N HIS A 25 12.87 4.05 16.79
CA HIS A 25 11.78 4.88 17.27
C HIS A 25 10.84 4.11 18.20
N ASN A 26 10.47 4.72 19.33
CA ASN A 26 9.40 4.20 20.19
C ASN A 26 8.04 4.50 19.56
N LEU A 27 7.49 3.53 18.85
CA LEU A 27 6.20 3.64 18.19
C LEU A 27 5.04 3.29 19.14
N CYS A 28 3.93 4.00 19.01
CA CYS A 28 2.70 3.59 19.66
C CYS A 28 2.06 2.39 18.94
N GLN A 29 1.12 1.72 19.61
CA GLN A 29 0.47 0.53 19.05
C GLN A 29 -0.25 0.80 17.72
N GLU A 30 -0.82 1.99 17.56
CA GLU A 30 -1.51 2.39 16.32
C GLU A 30 -0.54 2.53 15.15
N GLN A 31 0.64 3.09 15.39
CA GLN A 31 1.69 3.23 14.37
C GLN A 31 2.22 1.87 13.92
N VAL A 32 2.44 0.94 14.85
CA VAL A 32 2.86 -0.43 14.53
C VAL A 32 1.79 -1.12 13.66
N LYS A 33 0.52 -1.04 14.07
CA LYS A 33 -0.61 -1.60 13.30
C LYS A 33 -0.71 -0.99 11.91
N ALA A 34 -0.51 0.30 11.77
CA ALA A 34 -0.53 0.97 10.47
C ALA A 34 0.60 0.48 9.56
N MET A 35 1.82 0.38 10.09
CA MET A 35 2.97 -0.16 9.34
C MET A 35 2.72 -1.60 8.90
N GLU A 36 2.28 -2.47 9.79
CA GLU A 36 1.94 -3.87 9.49
C GLU A 36 0.81 -3.95 8.45
N ALA A 37 -0.21 -3.10 8.55
CA ALA A 37 -1.29 -3.04 7.56
C ALA A 37 -0.77 -2.62 6.19
N ILE A 38 0.17 -1.67 6.11
CA ILE A 38 0.75 -1.22 4.83
C ILE A 38 1.68 -2.28 4.24
N GLU A 39 2.53 -2.92 5.04
CA GLU A 39 3.40 -4.03 4.61
C GLU A 39 2.57 -5.20 4.06
N ASN A 40 1.45 -5.53 4.73
CA ASN A 40 0.56 -6.63 4.33
C ASN A 40 -0.44 -6.22 3.23
N CYS A 41 -0.73 -4.93 3.09
CA CYS A 41 -1.55 -4.42 2.00
C CYS A 41 -0.76 -4.52 0.71
N ARG A 42 -1.02 -5.59 -0.05
CA ARG A 42 -0.61 -5.65 -1.45
C ARG A 42 -1.50 -4.68 -2.24
N THR A 43 -1.21 -3.38 -2.18
CA THR A 43 -1.91 -2.32 -2.92
C THR A 43 -1.98 -2.62 -4.42
N SER A 44 -0.98 -3.32 -4.97
CA SER A 44 -0.99 -3.78 -6.37
C SER A 44 -1.89 -5.00 -6.64
N LYS A 45 -2.24 -5.79 -5.61
CA LYS A 45 -3.04 -7.03 -5.74
C LYS A 45 -4.51 -6.84 -5.40
N LEU A 46 -4.84 -5.86 -4.54
CA LEU A 46 -6.22 -5.41 -4.31
C LEU A 46 -6.68 -4.38 -5.33
N GLY A 47 -5.77 -3.82 -6.11
CA GLY A 47 -6.07 -2.74 -7.03
C GLY A 47 -6.65 -1.56 -6.27
N GLY A 48 -5.96 -0.42 -6.26
CA GLY A 48 -6.73 0.78 -6.58
C GLY A 48 -7.31 0.54 -7.97
N HIS A 49 -8.41 -0.21 -8.08
CA HIS A 49 -9.07 -0.47 -9.33
C HIS A 49 -9.64 0.88 -9.72
N LYS A 50 -8.87 1.62 -10.51
CA LYS A 50 -9.44 2.54 -11.47
C LYS A 50 -10.34 1.69 -12.34
N LEU A 51 -11.61 1.62 -11.96
CA LEU A 51 -12.65 1.08 -12.81
C LEU A 51 -12.75 2.09 -13.93
N LYS A 52 -12.02 1.83 -15.02
CA LYS A 52 -12.16 2.58 -16.26
C LYS A 52 -13.28 1.92 -17.03
N CYS A 53 -14.37 2.65 -17.24
CA CYS A 53 -15.42 2.19 -18.14
C CYS A 53 -14.84 2.15 -19.56
N ASN A 54 -14.87 0.99 -20.22
CA ASN A 54 -14.35 0.83 -21.58
C ASN A 54 -15.24 1.49 -22.65
N GLU A 55 -16.46 1.89 -22.30
CA GLU A 55 -17.39 2.56 -23.22
C GLU A 55 -17.32 4.10 -23.15
N CYS A 56 -17.06 4.69 -21.97
CA CYS A 56 -17.07 6.15 -21.79
C CYS A 56 -15.76 6.74 -21.21
N GLY A 57 -14.78 5.91 -20.84
CA GLY A 57 -13.47 6.35 -20.37
C GLY A 57 -13.41 6.91 -18.96
N HIS A 58 -14.54 6.92 -18.22
CA HIS A 58 -14.61 7.42 -16.85
C HIS A 58 -13.80 6.55 -15.88
N GLU A 59 -12.94 7.16 -15.05
CA GLU A 59 -12.13 6.48 -14.03
C GLU A 59 -12.72 6.73 -12.64
N GLN A 60 -13.20 5.68 -11.96
CA GLN A 60 -13.65 5.76 -10.58
C GLN A 60 -12.63 5.10 -9.64
N CYS A 61 -12.21 5.83 -8.60
CA CYS A 61 -11.36 5.29 -7.55
C CYS A 61 -12.28 4.76 -6.43
N LYS A 62 -12.50 3.43 -6.37
CA LYS A 62 -13.20 2.83 -5.23
C LYS A 62 -12.24 2.73 -4.05
N THR A 63 -12.43 3.60 -3.07
CA THR A 63 -11.94 3.39 -1.70
C THR A 63 -13.00 2.57 -0.95
N HIS A 64 -12.62 1.49 -0.27
CA HIS A 64 -13.52 0.78 0.63
C HIS A 64 -13.86 1.70 1.81
N SER A 65 -14.92 2.48 1.71
CA SER A 65 -15.68 2.98 2.85
C SER A 65 -16.59 1.85 3.31
N GLN A 66 -16.29 1.26 4.47
CA GLN A 66 -17.20 0.34 5.17
C GLN A 66 -18.44 1.12 5.62
N ASP A 67 -19.63 0.55 5.37
CA ASP A 67 -20.79 0.72 6.24
C ASP A 67 -20.65 -0.22 7.45
#